data_AF-A0A959WEE1-F1
#
_entry.id   AF-A0A959WEE1-F1
#
_cell.length_a   1.000
_cell.length_b   1.000
_cell.length_c   1.000
_cell.angle_alpha   90.00
_cell.angle_beta   90.00
_cell.angle_gamma   90.00
#
_symmetry.space_group_name_H-M   'P 1'
#
loop_
_entity.id
_entity.type
_entity.pdbx_description
1 polymer ?
#
loop_
_entity_poly.entity_id
_entity_poly.type
_entity_poly.pdbx_seq_one_letter_code
_entity_poly.pdbx_strand_id
1 'polypeptide(L)'
;MGLSSRARGGVVGAVALAAVLAATSFSFSSNASAAEIVDNGPTPTVSKVSTANVVGETVASPAAAEEFWTPERMAAAEPVPMPTPAASSLDIPDFDTGDASASAATGDFTPGNVTQFPQVVHGKIFFKVGANTYTCSGTVIESKGKNVVFTAGHCVFDLDTKTFATNLAFVPAYENGNDPLGFASAAALYTTPQWATQGANAYDIGVAVLDQPAQTALGSRKIAFDLADILGSLKNLEYTIYGYPSKPNPPYDGEILRGCHSKFNSFDSTQGLKPFPMAANPCYMQQGASGGGWVTLGNYVNSVVSYGYCDNLPNTCGVIFGPYFSNAAKSLYLKAGGSPAPTVRVLSAPPKVVRKRSVSFKFGGSAATLLGFICKLDRQKAVPCSSKISIKRLSRGKHTLKVQAVDQTGKRSRKVIKRSFRVAVR
;
A
#
# COMPACT_ATOMS: atom_id res chain seq x y z
N MET A 1 -57.75 -5.63 71.25
CA MET A 1 -58.94 -5.03 71.90
C MET A 1 -58.89 -3.52 71.68
N GLY A 2 -59.99 -2.89 71.26
CA GLY A 2 -60.14 -1.44 71.27
C GLY A 2 -60.17 -0.78 69.89
N LEU A 3 -61.39 -0.59 69.36
CA LEU A 3 -61.71 0.24 68.20
C LEU A 3 -61.57 1.75 68.49
N SER A 4 -61.29 2.54 67.45
CA SER A 4 -61.88 3.87 67.22
C SER A 4 -61.72 4.21 65.73
N SER A 5 -62.79 4.21 64.92
CA SER A 5 -63.63 5.37 64.53
C SER A 5 -62.82 6.44 63.75
N ARG A 6 -63.23 7.02 62.61
CA ARG A 6 -64.54 7.24 61.97
C ARG A 6 -64.30 7.80 60.54
N ALA A 7 -65.26 7.54 59.62
CA ALA A 7 -65.87 8.42 58.59
C ALA A 7 -65.00 9.44 57.78
N ARG A 8 -65.23 9.80 56.50
CA ARG A 8 -66.26 9.59 55.46
C ARG A 8 -65.73 10.29 54.18
N GLY A 9 -66.23 9.91 52.99
CA GLY A 9 -66.38 10.82 51.84
C GLY A 9 -65.83 10.30 50.51
N GLY A 10 -66.62 9.56 49.73
CA GLY A 10 -67.06 9.97 48.38
C GLY A 10 -66.17 9.35 47.30
N VAL A 11 -66.59 8.89 46.11
CA VAL A 11 -67.68 9.29 45.21
C VAL A 11 -67.97 8.11 44.27
N VAL A 12 -69.21 8.05 43.79
CA VAL A 12 -69.81 7.12 42.82
C VAL A 12 -69.15 7.18 41.43
N GLY A 13 -69.03 6.05 40.73
CA GLY A 13 -68.66 6.01 39.30
C GLY A 13 -68.94 4.65 38.65
N ALA A 14 -69.70 4.66 37.56
CA ALA A 14 -70.43 3.52 36.99
C ALA A 14 -69.60 2.63 36.04
N VAL A 15 -70.10 1.40 35.88
CA VAL A 15 -69.68 0.38 34.90
C VAL A 15 -70.29 0.70 33.52
N ALA A 16 -69.49 0.60 32.45
CA ALA A 16 -70.00 0.37 31.10
C ALA A 16 -68.99 -0.45 30.28
N LEU A 17 -69.48 -1.59 29.77
CA LEU A 17 -68.82 -2.50 28.83
C LEU A 17 -68.77 -1.86 27.43
N ALA A 18 -67.60 -1.76 26.79
CA ALA A 18 -67.47 -1.34 25.41
C ALA A 18 -66.80 -2.44 24.57
N ALA A 19 -67.48 -2.83 23.49
CA ALA A 19 -67.05 -3.83 22.52
C ALA A 19 -65.85 -3.36 21.69
N VAL A 20 -64.86 -4.23 21.52
CA VAL A 20 -63.67 -3.99 20.70
C VAL A 20 -63.99 -4.30 19.23
N LEU A 21 -64.09 -3.27 18.39
CA LEU A 21 -63.96 -3.41 16.94
C LEU A 21 -62.47 -3.39 16.56
N ALA A 22 -61.92 -4.54 16.15
CA ALA A 22 -60.61 -4.61 15.54
C ALA A 22 -60.68 -4.12 14.08
N ALA A 23 -60.34 -2.85 13.86
CA ALA A 23 -60.05 -2.35 12.52
C ALA A 23 -58.69 -2.91 12.07
N THR A 24 -58.69 -3.91 11.19
CA THR A 24 -57.50 -4.37 10.49
C THR A 24 -57.13 -3.35 9.43
N SER A 25 -56.29 -2.37 9.79
CA SER A 25 -55.61 -1.52 8.84
C SER A 25 -54.60 -2.35 8.05
N PHE A 26 -55.02 -2.87 6.89
CA PHE A 26 -54.10 -3.42 5.88
C PHE A 26 -53.21 -2.29 5.37
N SER A 27 -52.01 -2.19 5.95
CA SER A 27 -50.92 -1.43 5.34
C SER A 27 -50.46 -2.20 4.11
N PHE A 28 -50.92 -1.82 2.93
CA PHE A 28 -50.27 -2.24 1.69
C PHE A 28 -48.90 -1.56 1.64
N SER A 29 -47.87 -2.20 2.19
CA SER A 29 -46.49 -1.90 1.89
C SER A 29 -46.25 -2.29 0.43
N SER A 30 -46.51 -1.35 -0.48
CA SER A 30 -46.12 -1.51 -1.88
C SER A 30 -44.59 -1.67 -1.91
N ASN A 31 -44.12 -2.89 -2.16
CA ASN A 31 -42.71 -3.14 -2.47
C ASN A 31 -42.42 -2.65 -3.90
N ALA A 32 -42.67 -1.37 -4.17
CA ALA A 32 -42.12 -0.67 -5.31
C ALA A 32 -40.62 -0.54 -5.08
N SER A 33 -39.89 -1.59 -5.42
CA SER A 33 -38.44 -1.65 -5.33
C SER A 33 -37.79 -0.41 -5.96
N ALA A 34 -37.07 0.36 -5.15
CA ALA A 34 -36.41 1.60 -5.57
C ALA A 34 -35.34 1.34 -6.65
N ALA A 35 -35.00 2.40 -7.40
CA ALA A 35 -33.90 2.35 -8.36
C ALA A 35 -32.60 2.00 -7.65
N GLU A 36 -31.84 1.05 -8.17
CA GLU A 36 -30.63 0.54 -7.52
C GLU A 36 -29.46 0.45 -8.50
N ILE A 37 -28.27 0.81 -8.01
CA ILE A 37 -27.01 0.56 -8.70
C ILE A 37 -26.63 -0.91 -8.47
N VAL A 38 -26.71 -1.70 -9.53
CA VAL A 38 -26.24 -3.08 -9.57
C VAL A 38 -24.81 -3.07 -10.09
N ASP A 39 -23.91 -3.55 -9.25
CA ASP A 39 -22.50 -3.74 -9.54
C ASP A 39 -22.16 -5.23 -9.44
N ASN A 40 -21.44 -5.75 -10.43
CA ASN A 40 -20.98 -7.15 -10.46
C ASN A 40 -19.46 -7.26 -10.21
N GLY A 41 -18.78 -6.15 -9.90
CA GLY A 41 -17.37 -6.14 -9.56
C GLY A 41 -17.11 -6.19 -8.05
N PRO A 42 -15.86 -6.45 -7.63
CA PRO A 42 -15.48 -6.37 -6.22
C PRO A 42 -15.74 -4.94 -5.71
N THR A 43 -16.37 -4.84 -4.54
CA THR A 43 -16.65 -3.55 -3.90
C THR A 43 -15.35 -3.04 -3.27
N PRO A 44 -14.85 -1.86 -3.65
CA PRO A 44 -13.62 -1.34 -3.07
C PRO A 44 -13.84 -0.91 -1.61
N THR A 45 -13.12 -1.52 -0.69
CA THR A 45 -13.07 -1.11 0.73
C THR A 45 -11.97 -0.08 0.92
N VAL A 46 -12.34 1.15 1.30
CA VAL A 46 -11.36 2.21 1.61
C VAL A 46 -10.97 2.10 3.08
N SER A 47 -9.72 1.71 3.35
CA SER A 47 -9.18 1.75 4.72
C SER A 47 -9.10 3.18 5.24
N LYS A 48 -9.51 3.42 6.48
CA LYS A 48 -9.19 4.67 7.18
C LYS A 48 -7.73 4.60 7.63
N VAL A 49 -6.88 5.45 7.07
CA VAL A 49 -5.45 5.49 7.36
C VAL A 49 -5.11 6.82 8.04
N SER A 50 -4.36 6.78 9.14
CA SER A 50 -3.89 7.97 9.86
C SER A 50 -2.39 8.17 9.65
N THR A 51 -1.97 9.42 9.43
CA THR A 51 -0.56 9.80 9.35
C THR A 51 0.02 10.26 10.70
N ALA A 52 -0.82 10.37 11.74
CA ALA A 52 -0.45 10.95 13.03
C ALA A 52 0.63 10.15 13.79
N ASN A 53 0.70 8.84 13.54
CA ASN A 53 1.58 7.93 14.28
C ASN A 53 2.85 7.56 13.52
N VAL A 54 3.10 8.17 12.35
CA VAL A 54 4.36 7.95 11.62
C VAL A 54 5.49 8.68 12.34
N VAL A 55 6.58 7.98 12.59
CA VAL A 55 7.80 8.56 13.15
C VAL A 55 8.61 9.15 12.00
N GLY A 56 9.12 10.36 12.17
CA GLY A 56 9.88 11.02 11.11
C GLY A 56 10.71 12.19 11.58
N GLU A 57 11.70 12.50 10.75
CA GLU A 57 12.60 13.63 10.92
C GLU A 57 12.68 14.43 9.63
N THR A 58 12.71 15.76 9.76
CA THR A 58 13.07 16.66 8.66
C THR A 58 14.57 16.89 8.71
N VAL A 59 15.27 16.63 7.62
CA VAL A 59 16.71 16.80 7.53
C VAL A 59 17.02 18.29 7.46
N ALA A 60 17.75 18.82 8.44
CA ALA A 60 17.99 20.25 8.59
C ALA A 60 18.81 20.85 7.43
N SER A 61 19.76 20.09 6.90
CA SER A 61 20.57 20.49 5.74
C SER A 61 20.79 19.31 4.79
N PRO A 62 19.90 19.11 3.80
CA PRO A 62 20.09 18.06 2.79
C PRO A 62 21.38 18.23 2.00
N ALA A 63 21.79 19.48 1.74
CA ALA A 63 23.05 19.83 1.07
C ALA A 63 24.30 19.33 1.83
N ALA A 64 24.21 19.07 3.14
CA ALA A 64 25.31 18.47 3.89
C ALA A 64 25.64 17.05 3.39
N ALA A 65 24.71 16.34 2.75
CA ALA A 65 25.00 15.07 2.10
C ALA A 65 25.88 15.25 0.84
N GLU A 66 25.67 16.34 0.09
CA GLU A 66 26.48 16.70 -1.09
C GLU A 66 27.94 16.97 -0.73
N GLU A 67 28.18 17.67 0.37
CA GLU A 67 29.54 17.93 0.87
C GLU A 67 30.18 16.72 1.55
N PHE A 68 29.36 15.84 2.15
CA PHE A 68 29.84 14.68 2.90
C PHE A 68 30.28 13.55 1.99
N TRP A 69 29.50 13.21 0.96
CA TRP A 69 29.83 12.05 0.13
C TRP A 69 30.91 12.38 -0.90
N THR A 70 31.98 11.58 -0.86
CA THR A 70 33.00 11.51 -1.91
C THR A 70 33.02 10.10 -2.47
N PRO A 71 33.59 9.87 -3.67
CA PRO A 71 33.76 8.52 -4.22
C PRO A 71 34.44 7.57 -3.23
N GLU A 72 35.43 8.03 -2.48
CA GLU A 72 36.14 7.22 -1.49
C GLU A 72 35.25 6.82 -0.32
N ARG A 73 34.41 7.75 0.19
CA ARG A 73 33.46 7.44 1.27
C ARG A 73 32.35 6.51 0.81
N MET A 74 31.87 6.67 -0.43
CA MET A 74 30.89 5.75 -1.00
C MET A 74 31.48 4.36 -1.16
N ALA A 75 32.71 4.25 -1.70
CA ALA A 75 33.40 2.97 -1.86
C ALA A 75 33.72 2.28 -0.52
N ALA A 76 33.94 3.05 0.55
CA ALA A 76 34.20 2.52 1.89
C ALA A 76 32.93 2.19 2.69
N ALA A 77 31.73 2.52 2.19
CA ALA A 77 30.49 2.28 2.92
C ALA A 77 30.13 0.79 2.95
N GLU A 78 29.86 0.26 4.13
CA GLU A 78 29.57 -1.16 4.33
C GLU A 78 28.07 -1.46 4.10
N PRO A 79 27.69 -2.64 3.61
CA PRO A 79 26.27 -3.01 3.57
C PRO A 79 25.72 -3.07 5.00
N VAL A 80 24.58 -2.42 5.26
CA VAL A 80 23.96 -2.49 6.60
C VAL A 80 23.61 -3.96 6.93
N PRO A 81 23.83 -4.42 8.17
CA PRO A 81 23.36 -5.73 8.59
C PRO A 81 21.85 -5.85 8.37
N MET A 82 21.41 -7.01 7.87
CA MET A 82 19.98 -7.30 7.82
C MET A 82 19.47 -7.51 9.26
N PRO A 83 18.23 -7.11 9.58
CA PRO A 83 17.62 -7.41 10.86
C PRO A 83 17.63 -8.91 11.11
N THR A 84 18.18 -9.34 12.25
CA THR A 84 18.23 -10.75 12.62
C THR A 84 16.91 -11.16 13.26
N PRO A 85 16.07 -11.97 12.60
CA PRO A 85 14.89 -12.50 13.24
C PRO A 85 15.25 -13.49 14.35
N ALA A 86 14.61 -13.37 15.52
CA ALA A 86 14.77 -14.32 16.63
C ALA A 86 13.96 -15.59 16.36
N ALA A 87 14.54 -16.57 15.66
CA ALA A 87 13.98 -17.91 15.56
C ALA A 87 15.10 -18.96 15.48
N SER A 88 15.05 -19.97 16.35
CA SER A 88 15.92 -21.16 16.30
C SER A 88 15.35 -22.26 15.41
N SER A 89 14.07 -22.18 15.05
CA SER A 89 13.38 -23.00 14.07
C SER A 89 12.22 -22.22 13.47
N LEU A 90 11.87 -22.50 12.21
CA LEU A 90 10.75 -21.88 11.52
C LEU A 90 9.64 -22.90 11.34
N ASP A 91 8.40 -22.52 11.64
CA ASP A 91 7.20 -23.27 11.25
C ASP A 91 6.75 -22.80 9.85
N ILE A 92 7.73 -22.78 8.94
CA ILE A 92 7.58 -22.47 7.52
C ILE A 92 8.01 -23.74 6.78
N PRO A 93 7.30 -24.18 5.72
CA PRO A 93 7.62 -25.44 5.04
C PRO A 93 9.11 -25.57 4.72
N ASP A 94 9.70 -26.73 5.02
CA ASP A 94 11.11 -27.00 4.76
C ASP A 94 11.45 -26.73 3.29
N PHE A 95 12.47 -25.90 3.07
CA PHE A 95 12.86 -25.43 1.76
C PHE A 95 13.98 -26.33 1.25
N ASP A 96 13.64 -27.22 0.32
CA ASP A 96 14.63 -28.09 -0.32
C ASP A 96 15.65 -27.22 -1.08
N THR A 97 16.81 -26.99 -0.45
CA THR A 97 17.93 -26.22 -1.00
C THR A 97 18.82 -27.18 -1.78
N GLY A 98 18.30 -27.67 -2.91
CA GLY A 98 19.11 -28.43 -3.86
C GLY A 98 20.34 -27.60 -4.28
N ASP A 99 21.52 -28.21 -4.13
CA ASP A 99 22.84 -27.61 -4.28
C ASP A 99 22.99 -26.63 -5.46
N ALA A 100 23.65 -25.51 -5.17
CA ALA A 100 23.84 -24.38 -6.06
C ALA A 100 24.61 -24.73 -7.35
N SER A 101 23.93 -24.61 -8.50
CA SER A 101 24.48 -23.95 -9.70
C SER A 101 23.38 -23.54 -10.69
N ALA A 102 23.63 -22.40 -11.35
CA ALA A 102 22.94 -21.81 -12.51
C ALA A 102 21.66 -20.98 -12.29
N SER A 103 21.71 -19.78 -12.86
CA SER A 103 20.77 -18.63 -12.89
C SER A 103 19.25 -18.92 -13.05
N ALA A 104 18.82 -20.14 -13.40
CA ALA A 104 17.40 -20.51 -13.41
C ALA A 104 16.90 -21.02 -12.04
N ALA A 105 17.78 -21.55 -11.18
CA ALA A 105 17.42 -22.11 -9.87
C ALA A 105 17.34 -21.03 -8.77
N THR A 106 18.14 -19.96 -8.86
CA THR A 106 18.18 -18.88 -7.86
C THR A 106 17.19 -17.75 -8.14
N GLY A 107 16.64 -17.69 -9.36
CA GLY A 107 15.85 -16.56 -9.84
C GLY A 107 16.68 -15.31 -10.13
N ASP A 108 17.99 -15.34 -9.89
CA ASP A 108 18.85 -14.16 -9.99
C ASP A 108 19.13 -13.76 -11.44
N PHE A 109 19.12 -12.46 -11.69
CA PHE A 109 19.50 -11.86 -12.96
C PHE A 109 20.20 -10.50 -12.73
N THR A 110 20.93 -10.06 -13.74
CA THR A 110 21.44 -8.68 -13.81
C THR A 110 20.54 -7.90 -14.74
N PRO A 111 19.85 -6.85 -14.29
CA PRO A 111 19.09 -5.99 -15.18
C PRO A 111 19.99 -5.43 -16.28
N GLY A 112 19.40 -5.17 -17.45
CA GLY A 112 20.10 -4.49 -18.54
C GLY A 112 20.38 -3.02 -18.20
N ASN A 113 20.31 -2.15 -19.21
CA ASN A 113 20.65 -0.73 -19.08
C ASN A 113 20.02 -0.05 -17.83
N VAL A 114 20.87 0.24 -16.82
CA VAL A 114 20.48 0.84 -15.54
C VAL A 114 20.19 2.33 -15.62
N THR A 115 20.59 3.00 -16.70
CA THR A 115 20.36 4.44 -16.93
C THR A 115 18.98 4.76 -17.50
N GLN A 116 18.18 3.74 -17.82
CA GLN A 116 16.85 3.91 -18.42
C GLN A 116 15.74 3.28 -17.59
N PHE A 117 14.53 3.82 -17.71
CA PHE A 117 13.34 3.18 -17.18
C PHE A 117 13.13 1.82 -17.90
N PRO A 118 12.88 0.72 -17.17
CA PRO A 118 12.39 0.69 -15.80
C PRO A 118 13.44 0.46 -14.70
N GLN A 119 14.73 0.44 -15.02
CA GLN A 119 15.80 0.09 -14.07
C GLN A 119 16.33 1.29 -13.28
N VAL A 120 16.39 2.46 -13.91
CA VAL A 120 16.94 3.70 -13.32
C VAL A 120 16.24 4.17 -12.03
N VAL A 121 15.02 3.70 -11.77
CA VAL A 121 14.25 4.01 -10.56
C VAL A 121 14.66 3.17 -9.35
N HIS A 122 15.49 2.14 -9.54
CA HIS A 122 16.04 1.28 -8.51
C HIS A 122 17.49 1.71 -8.24
N GLY A 123 17.71 2.39 -7.11
CA GLY A 123 18.99 3.03 -6.79
C GLY A 123 19.64 2.45 -5.54
N LYS A 124 20.94 2.66 -5.45
CA LYS A 124 21.72 2.37 -4.25
C LYS A 124 21.53 3.53 -3.27
N ILE A 125 21.43 3.23 -1.99
CA ILE A 125 21.34 4.22 -0.93
C ILE A 125 22.64 4.21 -0.16
N PHE A 126 23.19 5.39 0.11
CA PHE A 126 24.29 5.60 1.05
C PHE A 126 23.78 6.43 2.22
N PHE A 127 24.17 6.08 3.44
CA PHE A 127 23.74 6.82 4.62
C PHE A 127 24.74 6.66 5.77
N LYS A 128 24.58 7.48 6.81
CA LYS A 128 25.45 7.48 7.98
C LYS A 128 24.65 7.23 9.26
N VAL A 129 25.17 6.36 10.12
CA VAL A 129 24.69 6.14 11.49
C VAL A 129 25.87 6.26 12.43
N GLY A 130 25.77 7.16 13.40
CA GLY A 130 26.91 7.50 14.27
C GLY A 130 28.11 7.97 13.45
N ALA A 131 29.25 7.26 13.56
CA ALA A 131 30.46 7.53 12.79
C ALA A 131 30.57 6.69 11.50
N ASN A 132 29.73 5.67 11.34
CA ASN A 132 29.85 4.68 10.28
C ASN A 132 28.96 5.01 9.09
N THR A 133 29.39 4.57 7.91
CA THR A 133 28.68 4.75 6.65
C THR A 133 28.21 3.41 6.11
N TYR A 134 26.97 3.38 5.65
CA TYR A 134 26.29 2.17 5.25
C TYR A 134 25.65 2.27 3.87
N THR A 135 25.36 1.11 3.28
CA THR A 135 24.64 0.98 2.02
C THR A 135 23.35 0.17 2.15
N CYS A 136 22.35 0.60 1.39
CA CYS A 136 21.05 -0.02 1.20
C CYS A 136 20.64 0.11 -0.27
N SER A 137 19.39 -0.25 -0.56
CA SER A 137 18.70 -0.07 -1.83
C SER A 137 17.38 0.68 -1.62
N GLY A 138 16.86 1.27 -2.70
CA GLY A 138 15.57 1.93 -2.68
C GLY A 138 14.92 1.99 -4.05
N THR A 139 13.62 2.27 -4.08
CA THR A 139 12.86 2.42 -5.33
C THR A 139 12.04 3.71 -5.35
N VAL A 140 12.13 4.47 -6.44
CA VAL A 140 11.32 5.68 -6.65
C VAL A 140 9.85 5.32 -6.92
N ILE A 141 8.94 5.85 -6.11
CA ILE A 141 7.49 5.57 -6.15
C ILE A 141 6.71 6.81 -6.59
N GLU A 142 5.79 6.64 -7.55
CA GLU A 142 4.88 7.69 -8.05
C GLU A 142 4.27 8.47 -6.89
N SER A 143 4.50 9.77 -6.83
CA SER A 143 4.03 10.61 -5.73
C SER A 143 3.69 12.02 -6.18
N LYS A 144 2.93 12.74 -5.36
CA LYS A 144 2.52 14.13 -5.64
C LYS A 144 3.72 15.05 -5.74
N GLY A 145 4.70 14.88 -4.84
CA GLY A 145 5.93 15.67 -4.80
C GLY A 145 7.00 15.21 -5.80
N LYS A 146 6.78 14.07 -6.47
CA LYS A 146 7.72 13.47 -7.43
C LYS A 146 9.09 13.09 -6.85
N ASN A 147 9.19 12.91 -5.54
CA ASN A 147 10.44 12.86 -4.80
C ASN A 147 10.42 11.79 -3.68
N VAL A 148 9.68 10.69 -3.87
CA VAL A 148 9.52 9.66 -2.83
C VAL A 148 10.26 8.39 -3.22
N VAL A 149 11.12 7.91 -2.32
CA VAL A 149 11.81 6.62 -2.40
C VAL A 149 11.35 5.73 -1.25
N PHE A 150 10.87 4.53 -1.58
CA PHE A 150 10.61 3.49 -0.59
C PHE A 150 11.86 2.64 -0.37
N THR A 151 12.11 2.31 0.89
CA THR A 151 13.24 1.50 1.37
C THR A 151 12.83 0.75 2.65
N ALA A 152 13.75 0.08 3.35
CA ALA A 152 13.48 -0.58 4.61
C ALA A 152 13.59 0.40 5.78
N GLY A 153 12.93 0.10 6.89
CA GLY A 153 12.98 0.91 8.12
C GLY A 153 14.39 1.01 8.68
N HIS A 154 15.14 -0.11 8.68
CA HIS A 154 16.54 -0.15 9.13
C HIS A 154 17.50 0.64 8.22
N CYS A 155 17.10 0.95 6.98
CA CYS A 155 17.88 1.81 6.09
C CYS A 155 17.73 3.31 6.40
N VAL A 156 16.75 3.68 7.24
CA VAL A 156 16.47 5.09 7.58
C VAL A 156 16.51 5.38 9.08
N PHE A 157 16.42 4.36 9.92
CA PHE A 157 16.34 4.50 11.37
C PHE A 157 17.14 3.43 12.07
N ASP A 158 18.06 3.87 12.92
CA ASP A 158 18.91 3.01 13.72
C ASP A 158 18.24 2.63 15.04
N LEU A 159 18.15 1.32 15.31
CA LEU A 159 17.47 0.81 16.49
C LEU A 159 18.32 0.91 17.76
N ASP A 160 19.64 1.00 17.64
CA ASP A 160 20.56 1.03 18.77
C ASP A 160 20.62 2.45 19.37
N THR A 161 20.86 3.45 18.52
CA THR A 161 20.90 4.86 18.93
C THR A 161 19.52 5.51 19.01
N LYS A 162 18.48 4.88 18.43
CA LYS A 162 17.13 5.44 18.29
C LYS A 162 17.10 6.75 17.51
N THR A 163 17.97 6.90 16.51
CA THR A 163 18.06 8.10 15.67
C THR A 163 17.83 7.77 14.20
N PHE A 164 17.39 8.77 13.42
CA PHE A 164 17.36 8.62 11.97
C PHE A 164 18.77 8.66 11.38
N ALA A 165 18.93 7.97 10.26
CA ALA A 165 20.12 8.04 9.44
C ALA A 165 20.38 9.49 8.99
N THR A 166 21.65 9.86 8.95
CA THR A 166 22.11 11.16 8.46
C THR A 166 22.76 11.02 7.09
N ASN A 167 22.87 12.14 6.36
CA ASN A 167 23.50 12.19 5.04
C ASN A 167 22.95 11.13 4.08
N LEU A 168 21.65 10.81 4.11
CA LEU A 168 21.09 9.79 3.23
C LEU A 168 21.05 10.31 1.79
N ALA A 169 21.74 9.60 0.89
CA ALA A 169 21.81 9.86 -0.54
C ALA A 169 21.24 8.68 -1.33
N PHE A 170 20.35 8.98 -2.28
CA PHE A 170 19.82 8.02 -3.24
C PHE A 170 20.53 8.19 -4.58
N VAL A 171 21.20 7.13 -5.04
CA VAL A 171 22.02 7.11 -6.25
C VAL A 171 21.36 6.22 -7.32
N PRO A 172 20.61 6.80 -8.27
CA PRO A 172 20.08 6.05 -9.41
C PRO A 172 21.20 5.64 -10.36
N ALA A 173 21.04 4.50 -11.02
CA ALA A 173 22.00 3.98 -12.01
C ALA A 173 23.44 3.84 -11.48
N TYR A 174 23.61 3.63 -10.17
CA TYR A 174 24.92 3.33 -9.59
C TYR A 174 25.50 2.07 -10.25
N GLU A 175 26.75 2.12 -10.70
CA GLU A 175 27.41 0.97 -11.31
C GLU A 175 28.93 1.07 -11.15
N ASN A 176 29.51 0.14 -10.40
CA ASN A 176 30.96 0.00 -10.19
C ASN A 176 31.64 1.31 -9.75
N GLY A 177 31.15 1.91 -8.66
CA GLY A 177 31.62 3.19 -8.15
C GLY A 177 31.19 4.43 -8.95
N ASN A 178 30.50 4.27 -10.09
CA ASN A 178 30.04 5.40 -10.89
C ASN A 178 28.60 5.79 -10.56
N ASP A 179 28.31 7.09 -10.58
CA ASP A 179 27.00 7.70 -10.39
C ASP A 179 26.65 8.62 -11.57
N PRO A 180 26.42 8.09 -12.78
CA PRO A 180 26.31 8.87 -14.02
C PRO A 180 25.17 9.91 -14.03
N LEU A 181 24.22 9.80 -13.09
CA LEU A 181 23.09 10.71 -12.93
C LEU A 181 23.19 11.56 -11.64
N GLY A 182 24.32 11.49 -10.94
CA GLY A 182 24.52 12.03 -9.60
C GLY A 182 23.60 11.36 -8.57
N PHE A 183 23.41 12.03 -7.43
CA PHE A 183 22.52 11.56 -6.37
C PHE A 183 21.57 12.65 -5.89
N ALA A 184 20.49 12.22 -5.23
CA ALA A 184 19.55 13.10 -4.57
C ALA A 184 19.58 12.87 -3.06
N SER A 185 19.60 13.96 -2.30
CA SER A 185 19.71 13.92 -0.84
C SER A 185 18.32 13.81 -0.20
N ALA A 186 18.22 13.15 0.95
CA ALA A 186 16.97 13.12 1.70
C ALA A 186 16.70 14.47 2.39
N ALA A 187 15.50 15.01 2.21
CA ALA A 187 14.96 16.14 2.95
C ALA A 187 14.10 15.72 4.15
N ALA A 188 13.54 14.51 4.13
CA ALA A 188 12.87 13.93 5.29
C ALA A 188 12.92 12.41 5.25
N LEU A 189 12.99 11.80 6.43
CA LEU A 189 12.96 10.35 6.61
C LEU A 189 11.77 9.97 7.47
N TYR A 190 11.12 8.86 7.12
CA TYR A 190 9.98 8.32 7.84
C TYR A 190 10.10 6.81 8.03
N THR A 191 9.69 6.32 9.19
CA THR A 191 9.53 4.89 9.45
C THR A 191 8.29 4.62 10.31
N THR A 192 7.93 3.35 10.47
CA THR A 192 6.80 2.95 11.31
C THR A 192 7.15 3.07 12.80
N PRO A 193 6.17 3.37 13.68
CA PRO A 193 6.41 3.37 15.11
C PRO A 193 6.77 1.98 15.64
N GLN A 194 6.20 0.92 15.07
CA GLN A 194 6.53 -0.46 15.44
C GLN A 194 7.99 -0.79 15.14
N TRP A 195 8.53 -0.34 13.99
CA TRP A 195 9.96 -0.46 13.71
C TRP A 195 10.77 0.35 14.72
N ALA A 196 10.55 1.67 14.81
CA ALA A 196 11.37 2.55 15.64
C ALA A 196 11.43 2.14 17.13
N THR A 197 10.33 1.58 17.65
CA THR A 197 10.24 1.18 19.06
C THR A 197 10.67 -0.26 19.33
N GLN A 198 10.30 -1.21 18.47
CA GLN A 198 10.43 -2.65 18.76
C GLN A 198 11.35 -3.40 17.78
N GLY A 199 11.79 -2.79 16.69
CA GLY A 199 12.48 -3.50 15.62
C GLY A 199 11.62 -4.56 14.96
N ALA A 200 10.31 -4.33 14.89
CA ALA A 200 9.36 -5.32 14.39
C ALA A 200 9.50 -5.50 12.87
N ASN A 201 9.96 -6.68 12.42
CA ASN A 201 10.21 -7.01 11.02
C ASN A 201 8.95 -6.88 10.14
N ALA A 202 7.77 -7.16 10.71
CA ALA A 202 6.45 -6.91 10.08
C ALA A 202 6.22 -5.46 9.62
N TYR A 203 7.00 -4.53 10.17
CA TYR A 203 6.86 -3.09 9.98
C TYR A 203 8.17 -2.41 9.60
N ASP A 204 9.18 -3.17 9.16
CA ASP A 204 10.47 -2.67 8.68
C ASP A 204 10.33 -1.95 7.32
N ILE A 205 9.66 -0.81 7.34
CA ILE A 205 9.32 0.00 6.16
C ILE A 205 9.84 1.41 6.39
N GLY A 206 10.66 1.88 5.47
CA GLY A 206 11.24 3.21 5.46
C GLY A 206 10.83 3.99 4.23
N VAL A 207 10.79 5.32 4.36
CA VAL A 207 10.58 6.24 3.25
C VAL A 207 11.55 7.39 3.35
N ALA A 208 12.24 7.68 2.25
CA ALA A 208 12.99 8.91 2.05
C ALA A 208 12.21 9.84 1.12
N VAL A 209 11.99 11.07 1.57
CA VAL A 209 11.53 12.17 0.72
C VAL A 209 12.76 12.95 0.30
N LEU A 210 13.06 12.92 -0.99
CA LEU A 210 14.20 13.60 -1.59
C LEU A 210 13.97 15.12 -1.62
N ASP A 211 15.05 15.88 -1.51
CA ASP A 211 15.07 17.33 -1.59
C ASP A 211 14.66 17.87 -2.96
N GLN A 212 14.88 17.10 -4.02
CA GLN A 212 14.50 17.43 -5.39
C GLN A 212 13.54 16.40 -6.03
N PRO A 213 12.67 16.84 -6.96
CA PRO A 213 11.84 15.93 -7.77
C PRO A 213 12.67 14.99 -8.67
N ALA A 214 12.76 13.72 -8.29
CA ALA A 214 13.47 12.69 -9.07
C ALA A 214 12.64 12.10 -10.22
N GLN A 215 11.31 12.04 -10.10
CA GLN A 215 10.47 11.26 -11.05
C GLN A 215 10.39 11.84 -12.45
N THR A 216 10.69 13.14 -12.62
CA THR A 216 10.69 13.76 -13.96
C THR A 216 11.84 13.23 -14.81
N ALA A 217 13.00 12.97 -14.20
CA ALA A 217 14.19 12.43 -14.89
C ALA A 217 14.17 10.90 -14.95
N LEU A 218 13.81 10.25 -13.83
CA LEU A 218 13.96 8.79 -13.68
C LEU A 218 12.70 8.01 -14.07
N GLY A 219 11.53 8.66 -14.08
CA GLY A 219 10.25 7.97 -14.00
C GLY A 219 9.96 7.45 -12.59
N SER A 220 9.03 6.51 -12.46
CA SER A 220 8.66 5.93 -11.16
C SER A 220 7.93 4.60 -11.30
N ARG A 221 8.06 3.73 -10.29
CA ARG A 221 7.12 2.62 -10.10
C ARG A 221 5.84 3.10 -9.44
N LYS A 222 4.75 2.34 -9.61
CA LYS A 222 3.56 2.51 -8.77
C LYS A 222 3.73 1.75 -7.46
N ILE A 223 2.83 1.97 -6.52
CA ILE A 223 2.76 1.23 -5.27
C ILE A 223 1.39 0.58 -5.14
N ALA A 224 1.34 -0.63 -4.59
CA ALA A 224 0.10 -1.34 -4.28
C ALA A 224 0.06 -1.70 -2.80
N PHE A 225 -1.14 -1.65 -2.24
CA PHE A 225 -1.43 -2.05 -0.88
C PHE A 225 -2.54 -3.10 -0.85
N ASP A 226 -2.58 -3.88 0.22
CA ASP A 226 -3.64 -4.85 0.52
C ASP A 226 -3.92 -5.85 -0.63
N LEU A 227 -2.87 -6.34 -1.31
CA LEU A 227 -3.05 -7.21 -2.48
C LEU A 227 -3.75 -8.53 -2.15
N ALA A 228 -3.62 -9.05 -0.92
CA ALA A 228 -4.33 -10.28 -0.53
C ALA A 228 -5.85 -10.07 -0.58
N ASP A 229 -6.32 -8.91 -0.13
CA ASP A 229 -7.75 -8.55 -0.14
C ASP A 229 -8.25 -8.30 -1.57
N ILE A 230 -7.40 -7.75 -2.44
CA ILE A 230 -7.76 -7.40 -3.82
C ILE A 230 -7.79 -8.63 -4.72
N LEU A 231 -6.81 -9.53 -4.57
CA LEU A 231 -6.67 -10.72 -5.41
C LEU A 231 -7.42 -11.93 -4.84
N GLY A 232 -7.80 -11.90 -3.56
CA GLY A 232 -8.40 -13.02 -2.81
C GLY A 232 -7.40 -14.10 -2.43
N SER A 233 -6.27 -14.19 -3.14
CA SER A 233 -5.13 -15.03 -2.78
C SER A 233 -3.85 -14.44 -3.37
N LEU A 234 -2.76 -14.50 -2.59
CA LEU A 234 -1.41 -14.22 -3.10
C LEU A 234 -0.77 -15.45 -3.75
N LYS A 235 -1.46 -16.59 -3.76
CA LYS A 235 -0.97 -17.82 -4.39
C LYS A 235 -0.67 -17.53 -5.87
N ASN A 236 0.57 -17.77 -6.28
CA ASN A 236 1.13 -17.48 -7.61
C ASN A 236 1.43 -16.00 -7.91
N LEU A 237 1.35 -15.09 -6.93
CA LEU A 237 1.78 -13.72 -7.15
C LEU A 237 3.29 -13.72 -7.38
N GLU A 238 3.72 -13.20 -8.54
CA GLU A 238 5.13 -13.13 -8.90
C GLU A 238 5.71 -11.75 -8.55
N TYR A 239 6.98 -11.76 -8.19
CA TYR A 239 7.76 -10.58 -7.87
C TYR A 239 9.02 -10.54 -8.72
N THR A 240 9.38 -9.34 -9.16
CA THR A 240 10.76 -9.01 -9.54
C THR A 240 11.32 -8.11 -8.46
N ILE A 241 12.28 -8.62 -7.71
CA ILE A 241 12.89 -7.94 -6.56
C ILE A 241 14.20 -7.33 -7.03
N TYR A 242 14.44 -6.05 -6.77
CA TYR A 242 15.64 -5.34 -7.20
C TYR A 242 16.45 -4.84 -6.01
N GLY A 243 17.78 -4.84 -6.10
CA GLY A 243 18.66 -4.26 -5.09
C GLY A 243 20.13 -4.28 -5.48
N TYR A 244 20.99 -3.75 -4.61
CA TYR A 244 22.45 -3.76 -4.70
C TYR A 244 23.02 -4.68 -3.60
N PRO A 245 22.79 -6.00 -3.67
CA PRO A 245 23.32 -6.96 -2.70
C PRO A 245 24.85 -6.94 -2.70
N SER A 246 25.44 -6.99 -1.51
CA SER A 246 26.86 -7.22 -1.26
C SER A 246 27.14 -8.61 -0.70
N LYS A 247 26.10 -9.40 -0.43
CA LYS A 247 26.20 -10.75 0.14
C LYS A 247 25.15 -11.70 -0.46
N PRO A 248 25.47 -13.01 -0.52
CA PRO A 248 26.81 -13.60 -0.32
C PRO A 248 27.82 -13.12 -1.38
N ASN A 249 29.09 -12.96 -0.99
CA ASN A 249 30.17 -12.56 -1.89
C ASN A 249 31.18 -13.71 -2.01
N PRO A 250 31.34 -14.34 -3.19
CA PRO A 250 30.60 -14.15 -4.45
C PRO A 250 29.14 -14.69 -4.40
N PRO A 251 28.25 -14.32 -5.36
CA PRO A 251 28.49 -13.52 -6.56
C PRO A 251 28.20 -12.01 -6.41
N TYR A 252 27.89 -11.55 -5.20
CA TYR A 252 27.46 -10.19 -4.93
C TYR A 252 28.59 -9.35 -4.31
N ASP A 253 28.79 -8.13 -4.81
CA ASP A 253 29.79 -7.18 -4.32
C ASP A 253 29.18 -5.82 -3.92
N GLY A 254 27.90 -5.60 -4.25
CA GLY A 254 27.19 -4.34 -3.99
C GLY A 254 27.34 -3.32 -5.10
N GLU A 255 28.09 -3.64 -6.15
CA GLU A 255 28.54 -2.64 -7.12
C GLU A 255 27.62 -2.48 -8.32
N ILE A 256 26.77 -3.47 -8.58
CA ILE A 256 25.81 -3.42 -9.68
C ILE A 256 24.41 -3.75 -9.20
N LEU A 257 23.41 -3.21 -9.91
CA LEU A 257 22.02 -3.58 -9.69
C LEU A 257 21.84 -5.07 -10.00
N ARG A 258 21.19 -5.79 -9.09
CA ARG A 258 20.77 -7.18 -9.28
C ARG A 258 19.27 -7.28 -9.12
N GLY A 259 18.71 -8.38 -9.57
CA GLY A 259 17.35 -8.73 -9.22
C GLY A 259 17.10 -10.22 -9.13
N CYS A 260 15.95 -10.57 -8.56
CA CYS A 260 15.43 -11.93 -8.46
C CYS A 260 14.03 -11.99 -9.08
N HIS A 261 13.75 -13.01 -9.88
CA HIS A 261 12.40 -13.43 -10.23
C HIS A 261 11.92 -14.46 -9.19
N SER A 262 10.96 -14.05 -8.37
CA SER A 262 10.49 -14.84 -7.23
C SER A 262 8.97 -14.96 -7.24
N LYS A 263 8.44 -15.87 -6.45
CA LYS A 263 6.99 -15.99 -6.22
C LYS A 263 6.70 -15.83 -4.74
N PHE A 264 5.50 -15.33 -4.43
CA PHE A 264 4.95 -15.44 -3.09
C PHE A 264 5.01 -16.91 -2.66
N ASN A 265 5.66 -17.13 -1.52
CA ASN A 265 5.85 -18.46 -0.97
C ASN A 265 4.93 -18.66 0.25
N SER A 266 5.10 -17.82 1.27
CA SER A 266 4.40 -17.96 2.54
C SER A 266 4.34 -16.64 3.31
N PHE A 267 3.64 -16.66 4.44
CA PHE A 267 3.71 -15.60 5.44
C PHE A 267 4.60 -16.05 6.60
N ASP A 268 5.41 -15.14 7.11
CA ASP A 268 6.20 -15.37 8.32
C ASP A 268 5.42 -14.95 9.57
N SER A 269 4.93 -15.93 10.31
CA SER A 269 4.20 -15.69 11.56
C SER A 269 5.05 -15.80 12.82
N THR A 270 6.38 -15.92 12.71
CA THR A 270 7.28 -16.19 13.86
C THR A 270 7.19 -15.14 14.97
N GLN A 271 7.07 -13.86 14.63
CA GLN A 271 6.90 -12.78 15.61
C GLN A 271 5.47 -12.63 16.12
N GLY A 272 4.49 -13.40 15.60
CA GLY A 272 3.08 -13.30 15.97
C GLY A 272 2.40 -11.96 15.66
N LEU A 273 3.13 -11.03 15.02
CA LEU A 273 2.69 -9.66 14.81
C LEU A 273 2.13 -9.48 13.39
N LYS A 274 0.83 -9.17 13.31
CA LYS A 274 0.14 -8.94 12.04
C LYS A 274 0.28 -7.49 11.55
N PRO A 275 0.25 -7.24 10.23
CA PRO A 275 0.24 -8.26 9.17
C PRO A 275 1.59 -8.98 9.11
N PHE A 276 1.56 -10.28 8.82
CA PHE A 276 2.77 -11.08 8.74
C PHE A 276 3.62 -10.65 7.53
N PRO A 277 4.96 -10.57 7.66
CA PRO A 277 5.86 -10.46 6.52
C PRO A 277 5.60 -11.54 5.48
N MET A 278 5.90 -11.22 4.22
CA MET A 278 5.81 -12.15 3.10
C MET A 278 7.19 -12.73 2.81
N ALA A 279 7.23 -14.03 2.57
CA ALA A 279 8.38 -14.72 2.01
C ALA A 279 8.25 -14.79 0.48
N ALA A 280 9.34 -14.52 -0.23
CA ALA A 280 9.46 -14.80 -1.65
C ALA A 280 10.65 -15.72 -1.93
N ASN A 281 10.45 -16.62 -2.89
CA ASN A 281 11.46 -17.60 -3.29
C ASN A 281 11.34 -17.89 -4.80
N PRO A 282 12.47 -18.11 -5.51
CA PRO A 282 13.85 -17.99 -5.01
C PRO A 282 14.38 -16.55 -5.07
N CYS A 283 15.23 -16.16 -4.12
CA CYS A 283 16.05 -14.94 -4.17
C CYS A 283 17.19 -15.00 -3.15
N TYR A 284 18.43 -14.89 -3.60
CA TYR A 284 19.62 -15.04 -2.75
C TYR A 284 20.25 -13.71 -2.32
N MET A 285 19.67 -12.58 -2.72
CA MET A 285 20.13 -11.26 -2.32
C MET A 285 20.04 -11.06 -0.80
N GLN A 286 21.13 -10.60 -0.17
CA GLN A 286 21.20 -10.34 1.27
C GLN A 286 21.60 -8.89 1.57
N GLN A 287 22.52 -8.66 2.53
CA GLN A 287 22.95 -7.33 2.98
C GLN A 287 23.29 -6.43 1.78
N GLY A 288 22.86 -5.16 1.82
CA GLY A 288 22.94 -4.20 0.71
C GLY A 288 21.69 -4.19 -0.19
N ALA A 289 21.01 -5.33 -0.37
CA ALA A 289 19.73 -5.35 -1.10
C ALA A 289 18.56 -4.81 -0.28
N SER A 290 18.72 -4.69 1.04
CA SER A 290 17.78 -4.07 1.98
C SER A 290 17.14 -2.80 1.42
N GLY A 291 15.81 -2.71 1.50
CA GLY A 291 15.02 -1.62 0.96
C GLY A 291 14.73 -1.69 -0.54
N GLY A 292 15.35 -2.64 -1.24
CA GLY A 292 15.08 -2.96 -2.62
C GLY A 292 13.61 -3.28 -2.89
N GLY A 293 13.02 -2.72 -3.95
CA GLY A 293 11.58 -2.81 -4.19
C GLY A 293 11.14 -4.16 -4.78
N TRP A 294 10.08 -4.74 -4.23
CA TRP A 294 9.43 -5.93 -4.78
C TRP A 294 8.35 -5.53 -5.78
N VAL A 295 8.67 -5.61 -7.07
CA VAL A 295 7.77 -5.22 -8.16
C VAL A 295 6.89 -6.40 -8.57
N THR A 296 5.58 -6.21 -8.55
CA THR A 296 4.58 -7.18 -9.02
C THR A 296 3.61 -6.53 -10.00
N LEU A 297 2.78 -7.34 -10.67
CA LEU A 297 1.77 -6.89 -11.63
C LEU A 297 2.35 -5.92 -12.68
N GLY A 298 3.59 -6.17 -13.08
CA GLY A 298 4.37 -5.43 -14.08
C GLY A 298 4.96 -4.08 -13.62
N ASN A 299 4.36 -3.38 -12.65
CA ASN A 299 4.82 -2.03 -12.29
C ASN A 299 4.49 -1.56 -10.85
N TYR A 300 4.06 -2.46 -9.97
CA TYR A 300 3.63 -2.10 -8.62
C TYR A 300 4.61 -2.62 -7.58
N VAL A 301 5.26 -1.72 -6.85
CA VAL A 301 5.98 -2.09 -5.63
C VAL A 301 4.95 -2.47 -4.56
N ASN A 302 5.09 -3.65 -3.98
CA ASN A 302 4.18 -4.15 -2.92
C ASN A 302 4.92 -4.66 -1.67
N SER A 303 6.24 -4.54 -1.64
CA SER A 303 7.08 -4.81 -0.47
C SER A 303 8.47 -4.22 -0.70
N VAL A 304 9.32 -4.29 0.31
CA VAL A 304 10.76 -4.01 0.23
C VAL A 304 11.54 -5.20 0.79
N VAL A 305 12.77 -5.39 0.32
CA VAL A 305 13.71 -6.33 0.96
C VAL A 305 13.95 -5.87 2.40
N SER A 306 13.76 -6.76 3.38
CA SER A 306 13.94 -6.44 4.78
C SER A 306 14.96 -7.36 5.43
N TYR A 307 14.69 -8.67 5.48
CA TYR A 307 15.55 -9.64 6.17
C TYR A 307 15.53 -11.02 5.50
N GLY A 308 16.38 -11.90 6.01
CA GLY A 308 16.42 -13.33 5.71
C GLY A 308 16.88 -14.12 6.94
N TYR A 309 16.72 -15.44 6.89
CA TYR A 309 17.15 -16.35 7.96
C TYR A 309 18.46 -17.07 7.66
N CYS A 310 19.00 -16.91 6.44
CA CYS A 310 20.15 -17.67 5.91
C CYS A 310 21.37 -17.68 6.85
N ASP A 311 21.66 -16.56 7.53
CA ASP A 311 22.79 -16.44 8.46
C ASP A 311 22.70 -17.40 9.66
N ASN A 312 21.49 -17.69 10.14
CA ASN A 312 21.25 -18.57 11.30
C ASN A 312 20.66 -19.94 10.92
N LEU A 313 20.00 -20.02 9.76
CA LEU A 313 19.31 -21.19 9.22
C LEU A 313 19.70 -21.36 7.74
N PRO A 314 20.85 -21.98 7.43
CA PRO A 314 21.36 -22.05 6.06
C PRO A 314 20.42 -22.74 5.04
N ASN A 315 19.53 -23.62 5.50
CA ASN A 315 18.50 -24.23 4.63
C ASN A 315 17.42 -23.23 4.15
N THR A 316 17.42 -22.00 4.69
CA THR A 316 16.51 -20.93 4.26
C THR A 316 17.14 -19.96 3.26
N CYS A 317 18.40 -20.18 2.88
CA CYS A 317 19.04 -19.38 1.84
C CYS A 317 18.24 -19.48 0.53
N GLY A 318 18.10 -18.36 -0.17
CA GLY A 318 17.21 -18.27 -1.33
C GLY A 318 15.76 -17.89 -0.97
N VAL A 319 15.45 -17.65 0.30
CA VAL A 319 14.18 -17.06 0.73
C VAL A 319 14.44 -15.67 1.29
N ILE A 320 13.72 -14.68 0.74
CA ILE A 320 13.83 -13.29 1.14
C ILE A 320 12.50 -12.80 1.71
N PHE A 321 12.55 -11.98 2.74
CA PHE A 321 11.37 -11.53 3.46
C PHE A 321 11.20 -10.02 3.34
N GLY A 322 9.94 -9.61 3.25
CA GLY A 322 9.57 -8.21 3.20
C GLY A 322 8.22 -7.95 3.86
N PRO A 323 8.02 -6.78 4.47
CA PRO A 323 6.79 -6.46 5.19
C PRO A 323 5.58 -6.37 4.25
N TYR A 324 4.43 -6.85 4.72
CA TYR A 324 3.18 -6.73 3.96
C TYR A 324 2.68 -5.29 3.92
N PHE A 325 2.57 -4.72 2.72
CA PHE A 325 2.13 -3.34 2.53
C PHE A 325 0.61 -3.18 2.75
N SER A 326 0.26 -2.86 4.01
CA SER A 326 -1.10 -2.51 4.44
C SER A 326 -1.20 -1.07 4.94
N ASN A 327 -2.01 -0.81 5.98
CA ASN A 327 -2.22 0.51 6.54
C ASN A 327 -0.94 1.21 7.00
N ALA A 328 0.05 0.50 7.53
CA ALA A 328 1.33 1.12 7.93
C ALA A 328 2.08 1.72 6.73
N ALA A 329 2.19 0.96 5.63
CA ALA A 329 2.78 1.45 4.38
C ALA A 329 1.96 2.60 3.77
N LYS A 330 0.61 2.53 3.83
CA LYS A 330 -0.25 3.63 3.41
C LYS A 330 -0.03 4.90 4.23
N SER A 331 0.13 4.77 5.55
CA SER A 331 0.41 5.90 6.44
C SER A 331 1.72 6.59 6.07
N LEU A 332 2.78 5.81 5.82
CA LEU A 332 4.06 6.32 5.35
C LEU A 332 3.93 7.01 3.98
N TYR A 333 3.28 6.36 3.01
CA TYR A 333 3.06 6.94 1.68
C TYR A 333 2.30 8.28 1.76
N LEU A 334 1.24 8.35 2.57
CA LEU A 334 0.48 9.58 2.80
C LEU A 334 1.30 10.66 3.51
N LYS A 335 2.09 10.29 4.51
CA LYS A 335 2.98 11.22 5.23
C LYS A 335 4.02 11.82 4.28
N ALA A 336 4.54 11.02 3.36
CA ALA A 336 5.46 11.44 2.29
C ALA A 336 4.76 12.22 1.14
N GLY A 337 3.49 12.60 1.28
CA GLY A 337 2.74 13.43 0.33
C GLY A 337 1.75 12.67 -0.56
N GLY A 338 1.82 11.33 -0.57
CA GLY A 338 0.90 10.44 -1.28
C GLY A 338 0.88 10.60 -2.79
N SER A 339 -0.15 10.06 -3.44
CA SER A 339 -0.37 10.11 -4.88
C SER A 339 -0.89 11.48 -5.35
N PRO A 340 -0.76 11.84 -6.64
CA PRO A 340 -1.64 12.84 -7.26
C PRO A 340 -3.12 12.43 -7.10
N ALA A 341 -4.04 13.40 -7.14
CA ALA A 341 -5.47 13.07 -7.05
C ALA A 341 -5.90 12.18 -8.24
N PRO A 342 -6.70 11.12 -8.01
CA PRO A 342 -7.16 10.26 -9.11
C PRO A 342 -7.92 11.04 -10.19
N THR A 343 -7.85 10.53 -11.41
CA THR A 343 -8.69 11.02 -12.52
C THR A 343 -9.89 10.11 -12.74
N VAL A 344 -10.96 10.66 -13.31
CA VAL A 344 -12.18 9.91 -13.64
C VAL A 344 -12.75 10.39 -14.97
N ARG A 345 -13.15 9.46 -15.85
CA ARG A 345 -13.75 9.72 -17.16
C ARG A 345 -14.92 8.77 -17.46
N VAL A 346 -15.85 9.23 -18.28
CA VAL A 346 -16.92 8.37 -18.83
C VAL A 346 -16.36 7.68 -20.07
N LEU A 347 -16.51 6.36 -20.13
CA LEU A 347 -16.21 5.57 -21.32
C LEU A 347 -17.48 5.27 -22.13
N SER A 348 -18.59 5.00 -21.44
CA SER A 348 -19.90 4.78 -22.05
C SER A 348 -21.02 5.22 -21.10
N ALA A 349 -22.07 5.81 -21.65
CA ALA A 349 -23.25 6.26 -20.91
C ALA A 349 -24.51 6.16 -21.79
N PRO A 350 -25.71 6.00 -21.20
CA PRO A 350 -26.95 6.00 -21.94
C PRO A 350 -27.20 7.37 -22.61
N PRO A 351 -28.06 7.43 -23.64
CA PRO A 351 -28.57 8.67 -24.20
C PRO A 351 -29.27 9.55 -23.15
N LYS A 352 -29.42 10.84 -23.44
CA LYS A 352 -30.10 11.81 -22.55
C LYS A 352 -31.55 11.43 -22.24
N VAL A 353 -32.21 10.68 -23.14
CA VAL A 353 -33.56 10.16 -22.97
C VAL A 353 -33.56 8.66 -23.26
N VAL A 354 -34.10 7.87 -22.34
CA VAL A 354 -34.20 6.41 -22.45
C VAL A 354 -35.64 5.96 -22.23
N ARG A 355 -36.07 4.89 -22.91
CA ARG A 355 -37.38 4.27 -22.68
C ARG A 355 -37.34 3.11 -21.68
N LYS A 356 -36.18 2.44 -21.57
CA LYS A 356 -35.97 1.35 -20.62
C LYS A 356 -35.83 1.92 -19.21
N ARG A 357 -36.38 1.21 -18.22
CA ARG A 357 -36.20 1.48 -16.77
C ARG A 357 -34.86 0.90 -16.24
N SER A 358 -33.95 0.58 -17.14
CA SER A 358 -32.60 0.11 -16.88
C SER A 358 -31.62 0.76 -17.83
N VAL A 359 -30.44 1.13 -17.32
CA VAL A 359 -29.34 1.73 -18.09
C VAL A 359 -28.01 1.20 -17.58
N SER A 360 -26.97 1.26 -18.42
CA SER A 360 -25.61 0.87 -18.04
C SER A 360 -24.63 2.00 -18.28
N PHE A 361 -23.60 2.06 -17.45
CA PHE A 361 -22.50 2.99 -17.57
C PHE A 361 -21.16 2.26 -17.52
N LYS A 362 -20.17 2.82 -18.22
CA LYS A 362 -18.76 2.43 -18.09
C LYS A 362 -17.92 3.66 -17.79
N PHE A 363 -17.03 3.52 -16.82
CA PHE A 363 -16.10 4.56 -16.37
C PHE A 363 -14.66 4.07 -16.46
N GLY A 364 -13.74 5.03 -16.59
CA GLY A 364 -12.32 4.80 -16.45
C GLY A 364 -11.75 5.76 -15.41
N GLY A 365 -10.66 5.37 -14.78
CA GLY A 365 -9.90 6.23 -13.88
C GLY A 365 -8.41 5.98 -14.07
N SER A 366 -7.59 6.86 -13.51
CA SER A 366 -6.15 6.65 -13.40
C SER A 366 -5.63 7.22 -12.08
N ALA A 367 -4.77 6.45 -11.42
CA ALA A 367 -3.96 6.84 -10.26
C ALA A 367 -2.85 5.78 -10.06
N ALA A 368 -1.80 6.11 -9.32
CA ALA A 368 -0.83 5.13 -8.81
C ALA A 368 -1.53 3.94 -8.14
N THR A 369 -2.50 4.23 -7.28
CA THR A 369 -3.15 3.28 -6.38
C THR A 369 -4.66 3.22 -6.62
N LEU A 370 -5.11 3.32 -7.88
CA LEU A 370 -6.55 3.35 -8.19
C LEU A 370 -7.26 2.12 -7.60
N LEU A 371 -8.23 2.36 -6.71
CA LEU A 371 -8.96 1.31 -6.01
C LEU A 371 -10.33 1.07 -6.66
N GLY A 372 -11.00 2.12 -7.13
CA GLY A 372 -12.30 1.99 -7.79
C GLY A 372 -13.04 3.31 -7.86
N PHE A 373 -14.37 3.25 -7.75
CA PHE A 373 -15.24 4.42 -7.87
C PHE A 373 -16.25 4.51 -6.74
N ILE A 374 -16.79 5.71 -6.57
CA ILE A 374 -17.91 6.00 -5.67
C ILE A 374 -19.03 6.57 -6.52
N CYS A 375 -20.15 5.85 -6.55
CA CYS A 375 -21.33 6.17 -7.35
C CYS A 375 -22.45 6.67 -6.45
N LYS A 376 -23.15 7.72 -6.89
CA LYS A 376 -24.35 8.25 -6.23
C LYS A 376 -25.44 8.48 -7.25
N LEU A 377 -26.56 7.77 -7.08
CA LEU A 377 -27.77 7.97 -7.88
C LEU A 377 -28.70 8.95 -7.17
N ASP A 378 -29.03 10.04 -7.84
CA ASP A 378 -29.96 11.07 -7.37
C ASP A 378 -29.61 11.57 -5.96
N ARG A 379 -30.56 11.45 -5.02
CA ARG A 379 -30.43 11.84 -3.62
C ARG A 379 -30.03 10.66 -2.71
N GLN A 380 -29.79 9.48 -3.27
CA GLN A 380 -29.43 8.28 -2.49
C GLN A 380 -28.03 8.41 -1.85
N LYS A 381 -27.72 7.50 -0.93
CA LYS A 381 -26.38 7.39 -0.34
C LYS A 381 -25.37 7.05 -1.43
N ALA A 382 -24.16 7.60 -1.32
CA ALA A 382 -23.07 7.21 -2.21
C ALA A 382 -22.60 5.80 -1.82
N VAL A 383 -22.40 4.94 -2.81
CA VAL A 383 -21.97 3.55 -2.65
C VAL A 383 -20.68 3.32 -3.43
N PRO A 384 -19.77 2.44 -2.97
CA PRO A 384 -18.66 2.02 -3.79
C PRO A 384 -19.16 1.28 -5.03
N CYS A 385 -18.43 1.38 -6.14
CA CYS A 385 -18.79 0.76 -7.40
C CYS A 385 -17.55 0.49 -8.27
N SER A 386 -17.66 -0.51 -9.14
CA SER A 386 -16.69 -0.88 -10.15
C SER A 386 -16.80 0.03 -11.39
N SER A 387 -15.92 -0.23 -12.37
CA SER A 387 -15.87 0.52 -13.63
C SER A 387 -17.11 0.31 -14.51
N LYS A 388 -17.91 -0.73 -14.27
CA LYS A 388 -19.12 -1.05 -15.05
C LYS A 388 -20.30 -1.30 -14.11
N ILE A 389 -21.29 -0.42 -14.17
CA ILE A 389 -22.51 -0.55 -13.38
C ILE A 389 -23.75 -0.60 -14.27
N SER A 390 -24.81 -1.19 -13.76
CA SER A 390 -26.15 -1.08 -14.33
C SER A 390 -27.10 -0.51 -13.28
N ILE A 391 -27.92 0.46 -13.66
CA ILE A 391 -28.96 0.99 -12.79
C ILE A 391 -30.28 0.35 -13.21
N LYS A 392 -30.93 -0.36 -12.29
CA LYS A 392 -32.20 -1.05 -12.54
C LYS A 392 -33.35 -0.37 -11.79
N ARG A 393 -34.59 -0.68 -12.18
CA ARG A 393 -35.84 -0.23 -11.52
C ARG A 393 -35.99 1.29 -11.44
N LEU A 394 -35.43 2.02 -12.41
CA LEU A 394 -35.54 3.48 -12.49
C LEU A 394 -37.00 3.94 -12.56
N SER A 395 -37.38 4.96 -11.80
CA SER A 395 -38.69 5.60 -11.98
C SER A 395 -38.71 6.39 -13.30
N ARG A 396 -39.90 6.83 -13.72
CA ARG A 396 -40.01 7.77 -14.85
C ARG A 396 -39.56 9.15 -14.38
N GLY A 397 -38.97 9.92 -15.28
CA GLY A 397 -38.49 11.27 -14.98
C GLY A 397 -36.97 11.41 -15.03
N LYS A 398 -36.46 12.48 -14.43
CA LYS A 398 -35.03 12.83 -14.48
C LYS A 398 -34.25 12.07 -13.42
N HIS A 399 -33.12 11.53 -13.82
CA HIS A 399 -32.12 10.92 -12.95
C HIS A 399 -30.76 11.55 -13.17
N THR A 400 -29.92 11.52 -12.14
CA THR A 400 -28.54 11.98 -12.18
C THR A 400 -27.64 10.99 -11.47
N LEU A 401 -26.66 10.47 -12.21
CA LEU A 401 -25.57 9.70 -11.63
C LEU A 401 -24.37 10.61 -11.41
N LYS A 402 -23.82 10.58 -10.20
CA LYS A 402 -22.52 11.17 -9.85
C LYS A 402 -21.48 10.08 -9.65
N VAL A 403 -20.28 10.27 -10.18
CA VAL A 403 -19.16 9.31 -10.05
C VAL A 403 -17.86 10.04 -9.73
N GLN A 404 -17.11 9.51 -8.76
CA GLN A 404 -15.74 9.90 -8.43
C GLN A 404 -14.85 8.66 -8.45
N ALA A 405 -13.59 8.81 -8.87
CA ALA A 405 -12.59 7.78 -8.64
C ALA A 405 -12.04 7.90 -7.21
N VAL A 406 -11.63 6.78 -6.64
CA VAL A 406 -11.00 6.69 -5.32
C VAL A 406 -9.79 5.76 -5.39
N ASP A 407 -8.73 6.12 -4.67
CA ASP A 407 -7.51 5.32 -4.56
C ASP A 407 -7.43 4.52 -3.24
N GLN A 408 -6.42 3.67 -3.11
CA GLN A 408 -6.25 2.77 -1.95
C GLN A 408 -5.99 3.52 -0.63
N THR A 409 -5.64 4.81 -0.70
CA THR A 409 -5.47 5.69 0.47
C THR A 409 -6.73 6.49 0.82
N GLY A 410 -7.79 6.33 0.03
CA GLY A 410 -9.06 7.04 0.20
C GLY A 410 -9.11 8.42 -0.48
N LYS A 411 -8.07 8.80 -1.22
CA LYS A 411 -8.06 10.06 -1.95
C LYS A 411 -9.03 9.98 -3.12
N ARG A 412 -9.86 11.02 -3.26
CA ARG A 412 -10.88 11.08 -4.32
C ARG A 412 -10.45 11.98 -5.47
N SER A 413 -10.99 11.71 -6.65
CA SER A 413 -10.84 12.60 -7.79
C SER A 413 -11.44 13.98 -7.51
N ARG A 414 -10.69 15.04 -7.86
CA ARG A 414 -11.19 16.42 -7.80
C ARG A 414 -12.42 16.59 -8.69
N LYS A 415 -12.39 15.98 -9.87
CA LYS A 415 -13.54 15.95 -10.79
C LYS A 415 -14.60 14.99 -10.27
N VAL A 416 -15.85 15.46 -10.23
CA VAL A 416 -17.05 14.64 -10.07
C VAL A 416 -17.74 14.56 -11.43
N ILE A 417 -17.84 13.37 -12.01
CA ILE A 417 -18.66 13.20 -13.21
C ILE A 417 -20.11 13.31 -12.80
N LYS A 418 -20.88 14.14 -13.50
CA LYS A 418 -22.35 14.24 -13.36
C LYS A 418 -22.99 13.89 -14.70
N ARG A 419 -23.75 12.81 -14.76
CA ARG A 419 -24.52 12.40 -15.95
C ARG A 419 -26.00 12.40 -15.64
N SER A 420 -26.74 13.27 -16.31
CA SER A 420 -28.19 13.35 -16.21
C SER A 420 -28.86 12.71 -17.42
N PHE A 421 -29.90 11.94 -17.17
CA PHE A 421 -30.72 11.28 -18.20
C PHE A 421 -32.18 11.25 -17.74
N ARG A 422 -33.11 11.10 -18.68
CA ARG A 422 -34.55 11.02 -18.42
C ARG A 422 -35.10 9.68 -18.87
N VAL A 423 -35.83 8.99 -18.00
CA VAL A 423 -36.66 7.84 -18.37
C VAL A 423 -38.00 8.36 -18.85
N ALA A 424 -38.32 8.12 -20.13
CA ALA A 424 -39.53 8.61 -20.77
C ALA A 424 -40.79 8.01 -20.12
N VAL A 425 -41.83 8.85 -20.04
CA VAL A 425 -43.19 8.35 -19.86
C VAL A 425 -43.59 7.70 -21.19
N ARG A 426 -44.27 6.55 -21.12
CA ARG A 426 -44.67 5.82 -22.33
C ARG A 426 -45.61 6.67 -23.16
#